data_AF-A0ABD1YUY1-F1
#
_entry.id   AF-A0ABD1YUY1-F1
#
_cell.length_a   1.000
_cell.length_b   1.000
_cell.length_c   1.000
_cell.angle_alpha   90.00
_cell.angle_beta   90.00
_cell.angle_gamma   90.00
#
_symmetry.space_group_name_H-M   'P 1'
#
loop_
_entity.id
_entity.type
_entity.pdbx_description
1 polymer ?
#
loop_
_entity_poly.entity_id
_entity_poly.type
_entity_poly.pdbx_seq_one_letter_code
_entity_poly.pdbx_strand_id
1 'polypeptide(L)'
;MCSEVERSQFLSVWALTGCWTEAGVKTRISVKGKVGLDSSLVVVRLTVLDSRVAHQHKQQTAAGGQSSAVRLLLICNGLIIPPGHKKSTACLYRKSGRRLSSFNRAFSEAAMAELDEVNEFFASAPPLRDHEAISAVVDDFLRPRLVLAITGGAEKPTPKMRIVCVTSGGTEVPLERQCVRFIDNFSSGHRGAASTEYFLRAGYGVIFLNRRNSTQPFCRALPEDPVLTCFEPVDDLGIQPRPRYASAVVNAVRKHYTAVQHGNLLTLPYTTLFEYLQILRIVASKLKKLERHAMFYMAAAVSDFYVPWNKMEEHKIQSGVGPLAMELAQVPKMLPILRKFWAPNAFCVSFKLETDVEILLKKAHAALIKNDMHAVVANELATRKQKVVIVTRAGETHVERTDVHQDVEAPLVSTLIDQQTSYIESSSSVSIDPSEITSLSRSLSRDASLKPLGGRQSSFKW
;
A
#
# COMPACT_ATOMS: atom_id res chain seq x y z
N MET A 1 25.52 -31.20 12.50
CA MET A 1 24.70 -31.08 13.73
C MET A 1 25.08 -29.79 14.43
N CYS A 2 24.06 -29.01 14.83
CA CYS A 2 24.08 -27.66 15.44
C CYS A 2 24.66 -26.53 14.56
N SER A 3 24.03 -25.37 14.41
CA SER A 3 22.73 -24.85 14.87
C SER A 3 22.51 -23.53 14.12
N GLU A 4 21.31 -23.35 13.58
CA GLU A 4 20.80 -22.03 13.19
C GLU A 4 20.83 -21.12 14.42
N VAL A 5 21.56 -20.01 14.34
CA VAL A 5 21.50 -18.94 15.33
C VAL A 5 21.05 -17.67 14.61
N GLU A 6 19.75 -17.40 14.79
CA GLU A 6 19.09 -16.11 14.95
C GLU A 6 19.64 -14.90 14.19
N ARG A 7 18.95 -14.53 13.10
CA ARG A 7 18.96 -13.17 12.55
C ARG A 7 17.86 -12.35 13.23
N SER A 8 18.23 -11.67 14.32
CA SER A 8 17.57 -10.44 14.75
C SER A 8 18.63 -9.34 14.89
N GLN A 9 18.20 -8.08 14.80
CA GLN A 9 18.93 -6.82 15.07
C GLN A 9 19.35 -5.95 13.86
N PHE A 10 18.46 -4.99 13.57
CA PHE A 10 18.65 -3.54 13.45
C PHE A 10 19.84 -2.90 12.70
N LEU A 11 19.44 -1.91 11.89
CA LEU A 11 20.20 -0.76 11.37
C LEU A 11 20.90 0.01 12.50
N SER A 12 22.22 -0.08 12.53
CA SER A 12 23.15 0.95 12.99
C SER A 12 24.54 0.57 12.44
N VAL A 13 25.50 1.49 12.38
CA VAL A 13 26.84 1.20 11.82
C VAL A 13 27.49 0.05 12.61
N TRP A 14 27.55 -1.15 12.03
CA TRP A 14 28.24 -2.28 12.65
C TRP A 14 29.74 -2.23 12.36
N ALA A 15 30.55 -2.25 13.41
CA ALA A 15 31.87 -2.85 13.37
C ALA A 15 31.72 -4.33 13.77
N LEU A 16 31.32 -5.20 12.83
CA LEU A 16 31.34 -6.64 13.07
C LEU A 16 32.79 -7.13 13.05
N THR A 17 33.24 -7.72 14.16
CA THR A 17 34.47 -8.52 14.21
C THR A 17 34.08 -9.99 14.20
N GLY A 18 34.26 -10.65 13.06
CA GLY A 18 34.01 -12.08 12.89
C GLY A 18 35.31 -12.85 12.79
N CYS A 19 35.31 -14.10 13.27
CA CYS A 19 36.42 -15.05 13.07
C CYS A 19 36.02 -16.04 11.98
N TRP A 20 36.75 -16.03 10.86
CA TRP A 20 36.56 -16.97 9.76
C TRP A 20 37.58 -18.11 9.86
N THR A 21 37.14 -19.35 9.63
CA THR A 21 38.01 -20.54 9.55
C THR A 21 37.79 -21.27 8.24
N GLU A 22 38.86 -21.36 7.46
CA GLU A 22 38.96 -22.25 6.31
C GLU A 22 40.33 -22.94 6.39
N ALA A 23 40.37 -24.26 6.18
CA ALA A 23 41.60 -25.08 6.27
C ALA A 23 42.41 -24.93 7.59
N GLY A 24 41.74 -24.77 8.74
CA GLY A 24 42.39 -24.77 10.06
C GLY A 24 43.02 -23.45 10.51
N VAL A 25 42.89 -22.37 9.75
CA VAL A 25 43.44 -21.04 10.11
C VAL A 25 42.33 -20.08 10.52
N LYS A 26 42.38 -19.57 11.75
CA LYS A 26 41.46 -18.53 12.28
C LYS A 26 41.91 -17.15 11.82
N THR A 27 41.07 -16.41 11.10
CA THR A 27 41.37 -15.03 10.68
C THR A 27 40.38 -14.04 11.28
N ARG A 28 40.88 -12.95 11.87
CA ARG A 28 40.07 -11.84 12.41
C ARG A 28 39.85 -10.78 11.34
N ILE A 29 38.60 -10.49 11.01
CA ILE A 29 38.23 -9.51 9.97
C ILE A 29 37.48 -8.34 10.60
N SER A 30 37.87 -7.12 10.22
CA SER A 30 37.16 -5.88 10.58
C SER A 30 36.46 -5.31 9.34
N VAL A 31 35.17 -5.01 9.50
CA VAL A 31 34.29 -4.50 8.44
C VAL A 31 33.98 -3.02 8.71
N LYS A 32 34.26 -2.14 7.74
CA LYS A 32 33.77 -0.75 7.75
C LYS A 32 33.06 -0.46 6.42
N GLY A 33 31.78 -0.12 6.47
CA GLY A 33 30.96 0.23 5.29
C GLY A 33 30.58 1.72 5.26
N LYS A 34 30.36 2.25 4.05
CA LYS A 34 29.70 3.55 3.81
C LYS A 34 28.58 3.31 2.80
N VAL A 35 27.37 3.77 3.08
CA VAL A 35 26.22 3.67 2.17
C VAL A 35 26.30 4.82 1.16
N GLY A 36 26.25 4.51 -0.13
CA GLY A 36 26.19 5.51 -1.20
C GLY A 36 24.76 5.99 -1.45
N LEU A 37 24.62 7.15 -2.10
CA LEU A 37 23.38 7.90 -2.34
C LEU A 37 22.27 7.18 -3.12
N ASP A 38 22.51 5.95 -3.59
CA ASP A 38 21.54 5.15 -4.35
C ASP A 38 21.27 3.85 -3.58
N SER A 39 20.01 3.62 -3.19
CA SER A 39 19.60 2.65 -2.17
C SER A 39 19.82 1.17 -2.54
N SER A 40 20.42 0.90 -3.69
CA SER A 40 20.66 -0.43 -4.25
C SER A 40 22.12 -0.91 -4.18
N LEU A 41 23.06 -0.12 -3.63
CA LEU A 41 24.48 -0.50 -3.58
C LEU A 41 25.13 -0.26 -2.22
N VAL A 42 25.55 -1.34 -1.54
CA VAL A 42 26.39 -1.26 -0.34
C VAL A 42 27.81 -1.70 -0.69
N VAL A 43 28.76 -0.76 -0.63
CA VAL A 43 30.19 -1.06 -0.82
C VAL A 43 30.84 -1.27 0.54
N VAL A 44 31.31 -2.49 0.79
CA VAL A 44 31.94 -2.88 2.06
C VAL A 44 33.45 -3.00 1.86
N ARG A 45 34.23 -2.29 2.68
CA ARG A 45 35.70 -2.42 2.71
C ARG A 45 36.08 -3.39 3.82
N LEU A 46 36.72 -4.50 3.46
CA LEU A 46 37.26 -5.48 4.41
C LEU A 46 38.75 -5.25 4.60
N THR A 47 39.18 -5.15 5.86
CA THR A 47 40.60 -5.09 6.23
C THR A 47 40.96 -6.36 7.00
N VAL A 48 41.89 -7.15 6.47
CA VAL A 48 42.42 -8.35 7.13
C VAL A 48 43.48 -7.91 8.14
N LEU A 49 43.29 -8.28 9.42
CA LEU A 49 44.13 -7.80 10.53
C LEU A 49 45.23 -8.77 10.96
N ASP A 50 45.35 -9.95 10.33
CA ASP A 50 46.30 -10.97 10.77
C ASP A 50 47.57 -11.03 9.89
N SER A 51 48.72 -10.79 10.51
CA SER A 51 50.03 -10.69 9.87
C SER A 51 50.63 -12.04 9.45
N ARG A 52 50.10 -13.17 9.93
CA ARG A 52 50.61 -14.50 9.57
C ARG A 52 50.20 -14.98 8.17
N VAL A 53 49.03 -14.55 7.69
CA VAL A 53 48.52 -14.87 6.34
C VAL A 53 49.26 -14.07 5.26
N ALA A 54 49.71 -12.85 5.58
CA ALA A 54 50.49 -12.02 4.67
C ALA A 54 51.87 -12.64 4.35
N HIS A 55 52.41 -13.45 5.26
CA HIS A 55 53.75 -14.02 5.12
C HIS A 55 53.78 -15.34 4.32
N GLN A 56 52.78 -16.22 4.49
CA GLN A 56 52.69 -17.46 3.69
C GLN A 56 52.38 -17.19 2.21
N HIS A 57 51.62 -16.15 1.89
CA HIS A 57 51.36 -15.77 0.50
C HIS A 57 52.54 -15.06 -0.19
N LYS A 58 53.50 -14.52 0.58
CA LYS A 58 54.71 -13.88 0.05
C LYS A 58 55.71 -14.88 -0.54
N GLN A 59 55.66 -16.14 -0.13
CA GLN A 59 56.55 -17.19 -0.65
C GLN A 59 56.09 -17.80 -1.98
N GLN A 60 54.89 -17.48 -2.49
CA GLN A 60 54.39 -17.97 -3.79
C GLN A 60 54.36 -16.93 -4.91
N THR A 61 54.83 -15.69 -4.67
CA THR A 61 54.98 -14.68 -5.71
C THR A 61 56.27 -13.90 -5.51
N ALA A 62 57.36 -14.38 -6.12
CA ALA A 62 58.58 -13.61 -6.27
C ALA A 62 58.39 -12.55 -7.37
N ALA A 63 57.93 -11.36 -6.98
CA ALA A 63 58.17 -10.08 -7.65
C ALA A 63 57.75 -8.97 -6.68
N GLY A 64 58.68 -8.07 -6.37
CA GLY A 64 58.57 -7.08 -5.31
C GLY A 64 57.37 -6.13 -5.45
N GLY A 65 56.81 -5.77 -4.29
CA GLY A 65 55.77 -4.77 -4.13
C GLY A 65 54.96 -5.04 -2.87
N GLN A 66 55.10 -4.19 -1.85
CA GLN A 66 54.14 -4.18 -0.73
C GLN A 66 52.77 -3.81 -1.29
N SER A 67 51.84 -4.77 -1.37
CA SER A 67 50.45 -4.50 -1.72
C SER A 67 49.55 -5.15 -0.70
N SER A 68 48.93 -4.32 0.14
CA SER A 68 47.79 -4.69 0.97
C SER A 68 46.67 -5.15 0.04
N ALA A 69 46.40 -6.46 -0.03
CA ALA A 69 45.38 -7.01 -0.91
C ALA A 69 43.98 -6.57 -0.44
N VAL A 70 43.42 -5.54 -1.08
CA VAL A 70 42.03 -5.12 -0.90
C VAL A 70 41.15 -6.07 -1.72
N ARG A 71 40.40 -6.95 -1.05
CA ARG A 71 39.35 -7.76 -1.69
C ARG A 71 38.01 -7.02 -1.56
N LEU A 72 37.48 -6.53 -2.68
CA LEU A 72 36.13 -5.94 -2.77
C LEU A 72 35.09 -7.06 -2.86
N LEU A 73 34.18 -7.13 -1.90
CA LEU A 73 32.98 -7.95 -1.94
C LEU A 73 31.80 -7.05 -2.30
N LEU A 74 31.17 -7.32 -3.45
CA LEU A 74 29.90 -6.71 -3.85
C LEU A 74 28.76 -7.57 -3.27
N ILE A 75 27.92 -6.99 -2.42
CA ILE A 75 26.69 -7.62 -1.92
C ILE A 75 25.52 -6.87 -2.55
N CYS A 76 24.72 -7.57 -3.34
CA CYS A 76 23.45 -7.07 -3.86
C CYS A 76 22.38 -8.14 -3.57
N ASN A 77 21.36 -7.80 -2.79
CA ASN A 77 20.23 -8.67 -2.43
C ASN A 77 20.59 -10.10 -1.95
N GLY A 78 21.62 -10.22 -1.09
CA GLY A 78 21.87 -11.44 -0.33
C GLY A 78 22.66 -12.57 -1.03
N LEU A 79 23.24 -12.35 -2.22
CA LEU A 79 24.08 -13.35 -2.90
C LEU A 79 25.58 -13.02 -2.83
N ILE A 80 26.38 -14.00 -2.37
CA ILE A 80 27.86 -13.96 -2.31
C ILE A 80 28.42 -14.60 -3.58
N ILE A 81 29.22 -13.87 -4.36
CA ILE A 81 29.88 -14.40 -5.58
C ILE A 81 31.32 -14.85 -5.22
N PRO A 82 31.68 -16.14 -5.39
CA PRO A 82 33.04 -16.61 -5.10
C PRO A 82 34.04 -16.21 -6.21
N PRO A 83 35.32 -15.99 -5.88
CA PRO A 83 36.32 -15.58 -6.86
C PRO A 83 36.82 -16.77 -7.70
N GLY A 84 36.44 -16.79 -8.98
CA GLY A 84 37.04 -17.66 -10.01
C GLY A 84 38.30 -17.06 -10.63
N HIS A 85 39.22 -17.94 -11.02
CA HIS A 85 40.63 -17.69 -11.39
C HIS A 85 40.96 -16.51 -12.33
N LYS A 86 42.14 -15.94 -12.07
CA LYS A 86 42.92 -14.94 -12.82
C LYS A 86 42.58 -14.84 -14.31
N LYS A 87 41.75 -13.86 -14.68
CA LYS A 87 41.85 -13.08 -15.93
C LYS A 87 40.96 -11.83 -15.82
N SER A 88 41.61 -10.66 -15.76
CA SER A 88 41.07 -9.32 -16.01
C SER A 88 39.91 -8.83 -15.11
N THR A 89 40.24 -7.98 -14.13
CA THR A 89 39.32 -7.12 -13.37
C THR A 89 38.47 -6.20 -14.28
N ALA A 90 38.92 -5.90 -15.50
CA ALA A 90 38.13 -5.16 -16.50
C ALA A 90 37.07 -6.03 -17.21
N CYS A 91 37.31 -7.34 -17.39
CA CYS A 91 36.34 -8.27 -17.96
C CYS A 91 35.21 -8.60 -16.97
N LEU A 92 35.53 -8.68 -15.68
CA LEU A 92 34.53 -8.85 -14.62
C LEU A 92 33.63 -7.63 -14.46
N TYR A 93 34.11 -6.39 -14.59
CA TYR A 93 33.26 -5.18 -14.61
C TYR A 93 32.33 -5.14 -15.83
N ARG A 94 32.79 -5.56 -17.01
CA ARG A 94 31.93 -5.65 -18.22
C ARG A 94 30.93 -6.80 -18.16
N LYS A 95 31.27 -7.96 -17.58
CA LYS A 95 30.36 -9.10 -17.41
C LYS A 95 29.39 -8.92 -16.25
N SER A 96 29.82 -8.30 -15.14
CA SER A 96 28.95 -7.95 -14.01
C SER A 96 28.07 -6.75 -14.33
N GLY A 97 28.57 -5.75 -15.05
CA GLY A 97 27.76 -4.67 -15.62
C GLY A 97 26.74 -5.17 -16.64
N ARG A 98 27.10 -6.14 -17.48
CA ARG A 98 26.13 -6.84 -18.36
C ARG A 98 25.15 -7.72 -17.61
N ARG A 99 25.54 -8.34 -16.49
CA ARG A 99 24.65 -9.16 -15.65
C ARG A 99 23.73 -8.31 -14.78
N LEU A 100 24.19 -7.19 -14.23
CA LEU A 100 23.36 -6.19 -13.56
C LEU A 100 22.45 -5.50 -14.55
N SER A 101 22.95 -5.13 -15.74
CA SER A 101 22.10 -4.54 -16.78
C SER A 101 21.08 -5.56 -17.28
N SER A 102 21.46 -6.83 -17.48
CA SER A 102 20.49 -7.87 -17.85
C SER A 102 19.52 -8.20 -16.72
N PHE A 103 19.93 -8.13 -15.46
CA PHE A 103 19.06 -8.38 -14.30
C PHE A 103 18.11 -7.21 -14.04
N ASN A 104 18.60 -5.96 -14.08
CA ASN A 104 17.76 -4.77 -14.04
C ASN A 104 16.85 -4.68 -15.26
N ARG A 105 17.32 -5.11 -16.44
CA ARG A 105 16.50 -5.21 -17.64
C ARG A 105 15.44 -6.29 -17.50
N ALA A 106 15.77 -7.47 -16.98
CA ALA A 106 14.79 -8.55 -16.74
C ALA A 106 13.77 -8.18 -15.65
N PHE A 107 14.21 -7.48 -14.59
CA PHE A 107 13.34 -6.96 -13.54
C PHE A 107 12.41 -5.86 -14.08
N SER A 108 12.94 -4.99 -14.95
CA SER A 108 12.15 -3.98 -15.67
C SER A 108 11.19 -4.63 -16.67
N GLU A 109 11.61 -5.65 -17.42
CA GLU A 109 10.78 -6.38 -18.39
C GLU A 109 9.61 -7.08 -17.69
N ALA A 110 9.84 -7.74 -16.56
CA ALA A 110 8.78 -8.39 -15.78
C ALA A 110 7.78 -7.38 -15.19
N ALA A 111 8.27 -6.26 -14.64
CA ALA A 111 7.40 -5.21 -14.12
C ALA A 111 6.59 -4.51 -15.24
N MET A 112 7.16 -4.40 -16.44
CA MET A 112 6.45 -3.87 -17.61
C MET A 112 5.40 -4.86 -18.11
N ALA A 113 5.69 -6.16 -18.15
CA ALA A 113 4.70 -7.17 -18.51
C ALA A 113 3.49 -7.19 -17.54
N GLU A 114 3.73 -7.06 -16.22
CA GLU A 114 2.65 -6.90 -15.23
C GLU A 114 1.80 -5.64 -15.50
N LEU A 115 2.45 -4.54 -15.93
CA LEU A 115 1.76 -3.29 -16.23
C LEU A 115 0.95 -3.40 -17.54
N ASP A 116 1.47 -4.10 -18.54
CA ASP A 116 0.80 -4.33 -19.82
C ASP A 116 -0.49 -5.16 -19.63
N GLU A 117 -0.43 -6.25 -18.85
CA GLU A 117 -1.61 -7.05 -18.50
C GLU A 117 -2.70 -6.20 -17.80
N VAL A 118 -2.27 -5.30 -16.90
CA VAL A 118 -3.19 -4.37 -16.23
C VAL A 118 -3.76 -3.34 -17.20
N ASN A 119 -2.97 -2.84 -18.14
CA ASN A 119 -3.45 -1.92 -19.17
C ASN A 119 -4.45 -2.60 -20.11
N GLU A 120 -4.23 -3.85 -20.49
CA GLU A 120 -5.18 -4.66 -21.27
C GLU A 120 -6.50 -4.88 -20.53
N PHE A 121 -6.44 -5.14 -19.22
CA PHE A 121 -7.65 -5.19 -18.38
C PHE A 121 -8.44 -3.87 -18.47
N PHE A 122 -7.78 -2.73 -18.29
CA PHE A 122 -8.48 -1.43 -18.34
C PHE A 122 -8.95 -1.05 -19.74
N ALA A 123 -8.21 -1.44 -20.79
CA ALA A 123 -8.60 -1.20 -22.17
C ALA A 123 -9.83 -2.02 -22.59
N SER A 124 -9.97 -3.23 -22.03
CA SER A 124 -11.12 -4.09 -22.28
C SER A 124 -12.32 -3.80 -21.36
N ALA A 125 -12.12 -3.18 -20.20
CA ALA A 125 -13.16 -2.91 -19.21
C ALA A 125 -14.29 -2.01 -19.75
N PRO A 126 -15.53 -2.17 -19.25
CA PRO A 126 -16.61 -1.25 -19.58
C PRO A 126 -16.27 0.17 -19.09
N PRO A 127 -16.70 1.21 -19.84
CA PRO A 127 -16.43 2.59 -19.46
C PRO A 127 -17.09 2.92 -18.12
N LEU A 128 -16.34 3.57 -17.23
CA LEU A 128 -16.86 4.11 -15.98
C LEU A 128 -17.76 5.32 -16.29
N ARG A 129 -19.07 5.20 -16.06
CA ARG A 129 -20.09 6.22 -16.41
C ARG A 129 -19.73 7.63 -15.92
N ASP A 130 -19.25 7.75 -14.69
CA ASP A 130 -18.99 9.04 -14.03
C ASP A 130 -17.49 9.36 -13.91
N HIS A 131 -16.65 8.89 -14.84
CA HIS A 131 -15.19 9.00 -14.74
C HIS A 131 -14.69 10.43 -14.47
N GLU A 132 -15.13 11.42 -15.27
CA GLU A 132 -14.70 12.81 -15.15
C GLU A 132 -15.18 13.44 -13.83
N ALA A 133 -16.44 13.17 -13.46
CA ALA A 133 -17.02 13.65 -12.21
C ALA A 133 -16.27 13.09 -10.99
N ILE A 134 -15.98 11.78 -10.99
CA ILE A 134 -15.19 11.13 -9.94
C ILE A 134 -13.78 11.74 -9.85
N SER A 135 -13.12 11.97 -10.99
CA SER A 135 -11.81 12.64 -10.98
C SER A 135 -11.89 14.05 -10.39
N ALA A 136 -12.91 14.83 -10.77
CA ALA A 136 -13.07 16.21 -10.31
C ALA A 136 -13.33 16.28 -8.80
N VAL A 137 -14.24 15.45 -8.26
CA VAL A 137 -14.52 15.45 -6.80
C VAL A 137 -13.33 14.96 -5.98
N VAL A 138 -12.52 14.06 -6.53
CA VAL A 138 -11.25 13.68 -5.89
C VAL A 138 -10.29 14.87 -5.90
N ASP A 139 -10.08 15.54 -7.03
CA ASP A 139 -9.21 16.74 -7.08
C ASP A 139 -9.67 17.83 -6.10
N ASP A 140 -10.99 18.07 -5.99
CA ASP A 140 -11.58 19.01 -5.04
C ASP A 140 -11.29 18.62 -3.59
N PHE A 141 -11.44 17.35 -3.24
CA PHE A 141 -11.17 16.83 -1.91
C PHE A 141 -9.70 16.93 -1.51
N LEU A 142 -8.78 16.78 -2.48
CA LEU A 142 -7.34 16.88 -2.27
C LEU A 142 -6.85 18.32 -2.16
N ARG A 143 -7.51 19.27 -2.85
CA ARG A 143 -7.03 20.65 -3.01
C ARG A 143 -6.62 21.34 -1.70
N PRO A 144 -7.42 21.36 -0.62
CA PRO A 144 -7.03 22.04 0.61
C PRO A 144 -5.72 21.50 1.21
N ARG A 145 -5.53 20.17 1.12
CA ARG A 145 -4.34 19.49 1.64
C ARG A 145 -3.13 19.69 0.75
N LEU A 146 -3.32 19.69 -0.57
CA LEU A 146 -2.23 20.03 -1.51
C LEU A 146 -1.76 21.47 -1.34
N VAL A 147 -2.67 22.42 -1.13
CA VAL A 147 -2.31 23.83 -0.84
C VAL A 147 -1.50 23.89 0.44
N LEU A 148 -1.96 23.27 1.52
CA LEU A 148 -1.21 23.22 2.78
C LEU A 148 0.18 22.57 2.62
N ALA A 149 0.34 21.59 1.72
CA ALA A 149 1.64 20.95 1.47
C ALA A 149 2.62 21.90 0.79
N ILE A 150 2.11 22.82 -0.02
CA ILE A 150 2.90 23.79 -0.79
C ILE A 150 3.18 25.04 0.03
N THR A 151 2.18 25.53 0.79
CA THR A 151 2.25 26.82 1.49
C THR A 151 2.65 26.72 2.96
N GLY A 152 2.52 25.53 3.57
CA GLY A 152 2.91 25.28 4.96
C GLY A 152 4.42 25.19 5.10
N GLY A 153 5.08 26.32 5.33
CA GLY A 153 6.51 26.35 5.62
C GLY A 153 6.83 25.55 6.89
N ALA A 154 7.81 24.64 6.80
CA ALA A 154 8.62 23.98 7.85
C ALA A 154 7.97 23.55 9.20
N GLU A 155 6.66 23.66 9.40
CA GLU A 155 5.97 23.11 10.55
C GLU A 155 5.71 21.62 10.31
N LYS A 156 5.92 20.81 11.35
CA LYS A 156 5.78 19.35 11.29
C LYS A 156 4.45 18.96 10.60
N PRO A 157 4.46 17.96 9.70
CA PRO A 157 3.26 17.56 8.98
C PRO A 157 2.13 17.20 9.96
N THR A 158 1.08 18.03 9.97
CA THR A 158 -0.06 17.83 10.88
C THR A 158 -0.92 16.66 10.38
N PRO A 159 -1.63 15.93 11.26
CA PRO A 159 -2.57 14.87 10.84
C PRO A 159 -3.59 15.34 9.79
N LYS A 160 -3.94 16.63 9.79
CA LYS A 160 -4.86 17.26 8.82
C LYS A 160 -4.38 17.16 7.36
N MET A 161 -3.08 16.98 7.15
CA MET A 161 -2.46 16.77 5.83
C MET A 161 -2.63 15.36 5.29
N ARG A 162 -2.88 14.39 6.18
CA ARG A 162 -2.85 12.97 5.83
C ARG A 162 -4.19 12.56 5.22
N ILE A 163 -4.11 11.72 4.19
CA ILE A 163 -5.27 11.14 3.55
C ILE A 163 -5.16 9.63 3.55
N VAL A 164 -6.27 8.96 3.86
CA VAL A 164 -6.38 7.52 3.68
C VAL A 164 -7.50 7.19 2.69
N CYS A 165 -7.20 6.36 1.70
CA CYS A 165 -8.21 5.68 0.89
C CYS A 165 -8.56 4.36 1.58
N VAL A 166 -9.77 4.28 2.15
CA VAL A 166 -10.31 3.07 2.76
C VAL A 166 -11.18 2.37 1.73
N THR A 167 -10.80 1.16 1.32
CA THR A 167 -11.66 0.31 0.50
C THR A 167 -12.51 -0.60 1.36
N SER A 168 -13.81 -0.73 1.06
CA SER A 168 -14.76 -1.47 1.89
C SER A 168 -15.85 -2.17 1.07
N GLY A 169 -16.37 -3.28 1.60
CA GLY A 169 -17.38 -4.11 0.92
C GLY A 169 -16.80 -5.11 -0.08
N GLY A 170 -17.69 -5.86 -0.74
CA GLY A 170 -17.35 -6.84 -1.76
C GLY A 170 -17.35 -6.26 -3.17
N THR A 171 -16.73 -6.94 -4.14
CA THR A 171 -16.92 -6.65 -5.57
C THR A 171 -17.81 -7.70 -6.21
N GLU A 172 -18.67 -7.26 -7.13
CA GLU A 172 -19.44 -8.13 -8.01
C GLU A 172 -18.75 -8.31 -9.36
N VAL A 173 -18.82 -9.52 -9.91
CA VAL A 173 -18.39 -9.85 -11.27
C VAL A 173 -19.63 -10.19 -12.08
N PRO A 174 -20.07 -9.30 -12.99
CA PRO A 174 -21.19 -9.61 -13.87
C PRO A 174 -20.84 -10.79 -14.79
N LEU A 175 -21.84 -11.63 -15.09
CA LEU A 175 -21.71 -12.76 -16.01
C LEU A 175 -22.17 -12.42 -17.42
N GLU A 176 -23.01 -11.38 -17.54
CA GLU A 176 -23.55 -10.84 -18.79
C GLU A 176 -23.41 -9.31 -18.79
N ARG A 177 -23.28 -8.67 -19.96
CA ARG A 177 -23.15 -7.21 -20.05
C ARG A 177 -24.43 -6.50 -19.61
N GLN A 178 -25.58 -7.03 -20.04
CA GLN A 178 -26.87 -6.74 -19.44
C GLN A 178 -27.05 -7.67 -18.25
N CYS A 179 -26.32 -7.34 -17.18
CA CYS A 179 -26.15 -8.19 -16.02
C CYS A 179 -27.49 -8.56 -15.39
N VAL A 180 -27.77 -9.87 -15.36
CA VAL A 180 -28.85 -10.47 -14.56
C VAL A 180 -28.26 -11.32 -13.45
N ARG A 181 -27.07 -11.91 -13.67
CA ARG A 181 -26.38 -12.77 -12.73
C ARG A 181 -24.95 -12.28 -12.52
N PHE A 182 -24.44 -12.47 -11.30
CA PHE A 182 -23.09 -12.07 -10.93
C PHE A 182 -22.53 -13.00 -9.87
N ILE A 183 -21.19 -13.02 -9.77
CA ILE A 183 -20.46 -13.62 -8.65
C ILE A 183 -20.15 -12.51 -7.65
N ASP A 184 -20.41 -12.72 -6.37
CA ASP A 184 -20.17 -11.72 -5.31
C ASP A 184 -19.13 -12.24 -4.32
N ASN A 185 -18.16 -11.39 -3.98
CA ASN A 185 -17.23 -11.62 -2.88
C ASN A 185 -17.82 -11.03 -1.60
N PHE A 186 -18.45 -11.87 -0.77
CA PHE A 186 -19.18 -11.41 0.41
C PHE A 186 -18.31 -10.58 1.38
N SER A 187 -18.75 -9.34 1.63
CA SER A 187 -18.26 -8.49 2.72
C SER A 187 -19.31 -7.44 3.06
N SER A 188 -19.74 -7.41 4.32
CA SER A 188 -20.70 -6.42 4.80
C SER A 188 -20.16 -4.98 4.81
N GLY A 189 -18.84 -4.81 4.75
CA GLY A 189 -18.18 -3.51 4.83
C GLY A 189 -17.97 -2.96 6.25
N HIS A 190 -18.32 -3.73 7.29
CA HIS A 190 -18.26 -3.26 8.68
C HIS A 190 -16.87 -2.79 9.12
N ARG A 191 -15.81 -3.55 8.79
CA ARG A 191 -14.42 -3.18 9.13
C ARG A 191 -14.02 -1.87 8.48
N GLY A 192 -14.27 -1.72 7.17
CA GLY A 192 -13.93 -0.48 6.47
C GLY A 192 -14.70 0.72 7.03
N ALA A 193 -15.99 0.55 7.31
CA ALA A 193 -16.81 1.61 7.92
C ALA A 193 -16.30 2.01 9.31
N ALA A 194 -15.98 1.03 10.17
CA ALA A 194 -15.45 1.28 11.51
C ALA A 194 -14.09 1.97 11.44
N SER A 195 -13.16 1.46 10.62
CA SER A 195 -11.84 2.07 10.42
C SER A 195 -11.94 3.51 9.92
N THR A 196 -12.87 3.83 9.02
CA THR A 196 -13.12 5.21 8.57
C THR A 196 -13.47 6.14 9.74
N GLU A 197 -14.32 5.70 10.67
CA GLU A 197 -14.66 6.51 11.87
C GLU A 197 -13.43 6.80 12.73
N TYR A 198 -12.55 5.80 12.91
CA TYR A 198 -11.32 5.94 13.70
C TYR A 198 -10.28 6.82 13.00
N PHE A 199 -10.12 6.71 11.68
CA PHE A 199 -9.24 7.60 10.91
C PHE A 199 -9.73 9.06 10.93
N LEU A 200 -11.04 9.29 10.78
CA LEU A 200 -11.64 10.63 10.90
C LEU A 200 -11.39 11.21 12.30
N ARG A 201 -11.55 10.40 13.36
CA ARG A 201 -11.25 10.82 14.73
C ARG A 201 -9.78 11.19 14.94
N ALA A 202 -8.87 10.54 14.22
CA ALA A 202 -7.44 10.86 14.23
C ALA A 202 -7.06 12.06 13.34
N GLY A 203 -8.03 12.70 12.68
CA GLY A 203 -7.82 13.91 11.88
C GLY A 203 -7.44 13.67 10.42
N TYR A 204 -7.55 12.44 9.91
CA TYR A 204 -7.31 12.14 8.50
C TYR A 204 -8.44 12.68 7.62
N GLY A 205 -8.10 13.08 6.39
CA GLY A 205 -9.05 13.04 5.29
C GLY A 205 -9.26 11.59 4.86
N VAL A 206 -10.51 11.15 4.72
CA VAL A 206 -10.84 9.78 4.32
C VAL A 206 -11.58 9.78 2.98
N ILE A 207 -11.01 9.10 1.99
CA ILE A 207 -11.72 8.67 0.80
C ILE A 207 -12.26 7.27 1.09
N PHE A 208 -13.58 7.15 1.24
CA PHE A 208 -14.26 5.89 1.50
C PHE A 208 -14.77 5.31 0.17
N LEU A 209 -13.98 4.39 -0.41
CA LEU A 209 -14.32 3.66 -1.63
C LEU A 209 -15.10 2.40 -1.23
N ASN A 210 -16.42 2.37 -1.40
CA ASN A 210 -17.26 1.34 -0.81
C ASN A 210 -18.26 0.70 -1.77
N ARG A 211 -18.61 -0.56 -1.52
CA ARG A 211 -19.74 -1.19 -2.22
C ARG A 211 -21.04 -0.44 -1.91
N ARG A 212 -21.84 -0.13 -2.94
CA ARG A 212 -23.22 0.37 -2.80
C ARG A 212 -23.98 -0.57 -1.86
N ASN A 213 -24.79 0.00 -0.97
CA ASN A 213 -25.58 -0.72 0.03
C ASN A 213 -24.77 -1.52 1.07
N SER A 214 -23.44 -1.43 1.08
CA SER A 214 -22.64 -1.94 2.20
C SER A 214 -22.69 -0.99 3.40
N THR A 215 -22.25 -1.48 4.55
CA THR A 215 -22.23 -0.72 5.81
C THR A 215 -21.53 0.63 5.63
N GLN A 216 -22.21 1.71 6.00
CA GLN A 216 -21.67 3.07 5.97
C GLN A 216 -21.04 3.47 7.32
N PRO A 217 -20.00 4.32 7.33
CA PRO A 217 -19.48 4.92 8.56
C PRO A 217 -20.59 5.65 9.31
N PHE A 218 -20.58 5.52 10.64
CA PHE A 218 -21.57 6.05 11.58
C PHE A 218 -22.94 5.36 11.56
N CYS A 219 -23.31 4.67 10.48
CA CYS A 219 -24.58 3.94 10.38
C CYS A 219 -24.49 2.48 10.83
N ARG A 220 -23.32 2.01 11.30
CA ARG A 220 -23.06 0.59 11.63
C ARG A 220 -23.96 -0.01 12.71
N ALA A 221 -24.46 0.83 13.62
CA ALA A 221 -25.33 0.43 14.72
C ALA A 221 -26.82 0.62 14.39
N LEU A 222 -27.13 1.18 13.22
CA LEU A 222 -28.51 1.33 12.75
C LEU A 222 -29.01 0.00 12.16
N PRO A 223 -30.32 -0.27 12.21
CA PRO A 223 -30.92 -1.44 11.55
C PRO A 223 -30.79 -1.34 10.02
N GLU A 224 -31.12 -2.43 9.31
CA GLU A 224 -30.99 -2.52 7.84
C GLU A 224 -31.86 -1.49 7.10
N ASP A 225 -33.05 -1.17 7.62
CA ASP A 225 -33.95 -0.13 7.08
C ASP A 225 -34.10 1.04 8.08
N PRO A 226 -33.11 1.94 8.21
CA PRO A 226 -33.14 3.00 9.22
C PRO A 226 -34.33 3.94 9.07
N VAL A 227 -34.75 4.26 7.85
CA VAL A 227 -35.85 5.22 7.62
C VAL A 227 -37.17 4.68 8.17
N LEU A 228 -37.50 3.43 7.86
CA LEU A 228 -38.76 2.80 8.29
C LEU A 228 -38.73 2.36 9.76
N THR A 229 -37.55 1.99 10.26
CA THR A 229 -37.39 1.40 11.60
C THR A 229 -37.10 2.46 12.67
N CYS A 230 -36.26 3.44 12.35
CA CYS A 230 -35.79 4.41 13.33
C CYS A 230 -36.66 5.65 13.46
N PHE A 231 -37.60 5.90 12.54
CA PHE A 231 -38.44 7.09 12.54
C PHE A 231 -39.92 6.75 12.76
N GLU A 232 -40.66 7.72 13.26
CA GLU A 232 -42.13 7.71 13.41
C GLU A 232 -42.71 9.06 12.96
N PRO A 233 -43.95 9.09 12.44
CA PRO A 233 -44.61 10.33 12.11
C PRO A 233 -44.93 11.13 13.38
N VAL A 234 -44.76 12.45 13.31
CA VAL A 234 -45.19 13.38 14.37
C VAL A 234 -46.58 13.93 14.03
N ASP A 235 -46.72 14.38 12.79
CA ASP A 235 -47.94 14.90 12.18
C ASP A 235 -47.83 14.72 10.64
N ASP A 236 -48.76 15.29 9.88
CA ASP A 236 -48.80 15.18 8.42
C ASP A 236 -47.59 15.82 7.70
N LEU A 237 -46.75 16.59 8.40
CA LEU A 237 -45.63 17.35 7.83
C LEU A 237 -44.26 16.93 8.40
N GLY A 238 -44.21 16.09 9.42
CA GLY A 238 -42.99 15.81 10.18
C GLY A 238 -42.76 14.34 10.52
N ILE A 239 -41.49 13.95 10.52
CA ILE A 239 -41.01 12.69 11.10
C ILE A 239 -40.00 13.00 12.20
N GLN A 240 -39.96 12.15 13.23
CA GLN A 240 -38.95 12.21 14.28
C GLN A 240 -38.29 10.85 14.51
N PRO A 241 -37.04 10.81 15.01
CA PRO A 241 -36.44 9.55 15.45
C PRO A 241 -37.21 8.97 16.65
N ARG A 242 -37.55 7.68 16.59
CA ARG A 242 -38.14 6.95 17.72
C ARG A 242 -37.19 7.00 18.93
N PRO A 243 -37.70 7.13 20.17
CA PRO A 243 -36.86 7.28 21.37
C PRO A 243 -35.74 6.23 21.51
N ARG A 244 -36.01 4.96 21.15
CA ARG A 244 -35.04 3.86 21.19
C ARG A 244 -33.82 4.08 20.29
N TYR A 245 -33.98 4.75 19.15
CA TYR A 245 -32.94 4.95 18.15
C TYR A 245 -32.43 6.39 18.09
N ALA A 246 -33.08 7.33 18.79
CA ALA A 246 -32.84 8.76 18.68
C ALA A 246 -31.35 9.13 18.87
N SER A 247 -30.69 8.61 19.89
CA SER A 247 -29.28 8.88 20.14
C SER A 247 -28.37 8.36 19.02
N ALA A 248 -28.62 7.14 18.54
CA ALA A 248 -27.84 6.53 17.46
C ALA A 248 -28.02 7.28 16.13
N VAL A 249 -29.27 7.61 15.76
CA VAL A 249 -29.58 8.37 14.54
C VAL A 249 -28.99 9.77 14.59
N VAL A 250 -29.22 10.52 15.67
CA VAL A 250 -28.70 11.88 15.81
C VAL A 250 -27.16 11.87 15.76
N ASN A 251 -26.51 10.93 16.44
CA ASN A 251 -25.06 10.80 16.40
C ASN A 251 -24.56 10.45 14.99
N ALA A 252 -25.23 9.53 14.29
CA ALA A 252 -24.86 9.13 12.94
C ALA A 252 -24.93 10.31 11.96
N VAL A 253 -26.07 10.99 11.93
CA VAL A 253 -26.31 12.14 11.04
C VAL A 253 -25.35 13.28 11.36
N ARG A 254 -25.19 13.66 12.64
CA ARG A 254 -24.30 14.77 13.02
C ARG A 254 -22.85 14.48 12.65
N LYS A 255 -22.34 13.29 12.99
CA LYS A 255 -20.94 12.92 12.69
C LYS A 255 -20.69 12.86 11.18
N HIS A 256 -21.60 12.25 10.43
CA HIS A 256 -21.49 12.20 8.96
C HIS A 256 -21.50 13.60 8.36
N TYR A 257 -22.49 14.42 8.72
CA TYR A 257 -22.62 15.79 8.23
C TYR A 257 -21.38 16.63 8.55
N THR A 258 -20.88 16.59 9.78
CA THR A 258 -19.66 17.29 10.17
C THR A 258 -18.44 16.82 9.38
N ALA A 259 -18.29 15.51 9.14
CA ALA A 259 -17.15 14.97 8.39
C ALA A 259 -17.16 15.42 6.93
N VAL A 260 -18.34 15.45 6.29
CA VAL A 260 -18.51 15.88 4.89
C VAL A 260 -18.35 17.40 4.77
N GLN A 261 -19.04 18.19 5.61
CA GLN A 261 -18.98 19.66 5.57
C GLN A 261 -17.57 20.21 5.79
N HIS A 262 -16.78 19.57 6.66
CA HIS A 262 -15.39 19.96 6.88
C HIS A 262 -14.42 19.39 5.83
N GLY A 263 -14.91 18.75 4.76
CA GLY A 263 -14.05 18.20 3.70
C GLY A 263 -13.12 17.08 4.20
N ASN A 264 -13.56 16.30 5.18
CA ASN A 264 -12.80 15.20 5.78
C ASN A 264 -13.29 13.82 5.32
N LEU A 265 -14.50 13.70 4.78
CA LEU A 265 -15.01 12.45 4.24
C LEU A 265 -15.50 12.64 2.80
N LEU A 266 -14.96 11.85 1.87
CA LEU A 266 -15.46 11.69 0.50
C LEU A 266 -15.87 10.24 0.30
N THR A 267 -17.13 9.99 -0.05
CA THR A 267 -17.64 8.65 -0.35
C THR A 267 -17.66 8.42 -1.86
N LEU A 268 -17.06 7.32 -2.32
CA LEU A 268 -17.03 6.90 -3.72
C LEU A 268 -17.64 5.49 -3.82
N PRO A 269 -18.90 5.36 -4.27
CA PRO A 269 -19.55 4.06 -4.36
C PRO A 269 -19.07 3.27 -5.60
N TYR A 270 -18.98 1.95 -5.45
CA TYR A 270 -18.83 0.99 -6.54
C TYR A 270 -19.76 -0.21 -6.35
N THR A 271 -19.94 -1.04 -7.37
CA THR A 271 -20.63 -2.32 -7.27
C THR A 271 -19.77 -3.41 -7.89
N THR A 272 -19.33 -3.20 -9.12
CA THR A 272 -18.57 -4.20 -9.87
C THR A 272 -17.07 -4.12 -9.60
N LEU A 273 -16.36 -5.22 -9.89
CA LEU A 273 -14.90 -5.27 -9.94
C LEU A 273 -14.33 -4.19 -10.89
N PHE A 274 -14.97 -3.99 -12.05
CA PHE A 274 -14.54 -3.01 -13.04
C PHE A 274 -14.63 -1.57 -12.52
N GLU A 275 -15.74 -1.20 -11.88
CA GLU A 275 -15.89 0.11 -11.23
C GLU A 275 -14.84 0.28 -10.11
N TYR A 276 -14.71 -0.72 -9.24
CA TYR A 276 -13.75 -0.71 -8.13
C TYR A 276 -12.32 -0.42 -8.60
N LEU A 277 -11.84 -1.16 -9.60
CA LEU A 277 -10.47 -1.04 -10.09
C LEU A 277 -10.24 0.28 -10.86
N GLN A 278 -11.23 0.75 -11.63
CA GLN A 278 -11.13 2.02 -12.34
C GLN A 278 -11.08 3.20 -11.35
N ILE A 279 -11.97 3.21 -10.34
CA ILE A 279 -11.99 4.26 -9.32
C ILE A 279 -10.72 4.22 -8.46
N LEU A 280 -10.26 3.02 -8.07
CA LEU A 280 -9.01 2.85 -7.33
C LEU A 280 -7.82 3.42 -8.13
N ARG A 281 -7.75 3.19 -9.45
CA ARG A 281 -6.69 3.75 -10.30
C ARG A 281 -6.72 5.27 -10.32
N ILE A 282 -7.91 5.88 -10.43
CA ILE A 282 -8.10 7.33 -10.38
C ILE A 282 -7.58 7.86 -9.05
N VAL A 283 -8.10 7.35 -7.92
CA VAL A 283 -7.72 7.79 -6.58
C VAL A 283 -6.21 7.61 -6.35
N ALA A 284 -5.65 6.47 -6.73
CA ALA A 284 -4.22 6.18 -6.59
C ALA A 284 -3.33 7.18 -7.34
N SER A 285 -3.65 7.41 -8.61
CA SER A 285 -2.89 8.35 -9.45
C SER A 285 -2.94 9.78 -8.90
N LYS A 286 -4.07 10.20 -8.31
CA LYS A 286 -4.22 11.52 -7.70
C LYS A 286 -3.50 11.64 -6.35
N LEU A 287 -3.60 10.61 -5.49
CA LEU A 287 -2.93 10.55 -4.20
C LEU A 287 -1.40 10.44 -4.30
N LYS A 288 -0.85 10.06 -5.46
CA LYS A 288 0.60 10.06 -5.75
C LYS A 288 1.30 11.33 -5.29
N LYS A 289 0.66 12.49 -5.48
CA LYS A 289 1.20 13.82 -5.16
C LYS A 289 1.40 14.07 -3.65
N LEU A 290 0.75 13.29 -2.80
CA LEU A 290 0.87 13.41 -1.34
C LEU A 290 1.95 12.49 -0.76
N GLU A 291 2.55 11.65 -1.60
CA GLU A 291 3.63 10.74 -1.22
C GLU A 291 3.32 9.97 0.08
N ARG A 292 4.20 10.04 1.09
CA ARG A 292 4.10 9.33 2.36
C ARG A 292 2.92 9.77 3.23
N HIS A 293 2.30 10.91 2.91
CA HIS A 293 1.11 11.41 3.61
C HIS A 293 -0.19 10.75 3.12
N ALA A 294 -0.15 10.03 1.98
CA ALA A 294 -1.24 9.17 1.54
C ALA A 294 -1.11 7.76 2.15
N MET A 295 -2.25 7.17 2.52
CA MET A 295 -2.38 5.78 2.95
C MET A 295 -3.41 5.06 2.09
N PHE A 296 -3.16 3.79 1.77
CA PHE A 296 -4.17 2.88 1.21
C PHE A 296 -4.49 1.81 2.25
N TYR A 297 -5.74 1.77 2.70
CA TYR A 297 -6.27 0.77 3.63
C TYR A 297 -7.22 -0.16 2.86
N MET A 298 -6.69 -1.27 2.37
CA MET A 298 -7.33 -2.09 1.34
C MET A 298 -8.21 -3.21 1.94
N ALA A 299 -9.32 -2.85 2.60
CA ALA A 299 -10.18 -3.80 3.31
C ALA A 299 -11.36 -4.37 2.49
N ALA A 300 -11.48 -4.00 1.21
CA ALA A 300 -12.47 -4.59 0.31
C ALA A 300 -12.19 -6.08 0.01
N ALA A 301 -13.25 -6.86 -0.14
CA ALA A 301 -13.18 -8.24 -0.62
C ALA A 301 -13.25 -8.23 -2.15
N VAL A 302 -12.08 -8.13 -2.78
CA VAL A 302 -11.93 -8.05 -4.24
C VAL A 302 -11.95 -9.45 -4.84
N SER A 303 -12.67 -9.63 -5.93
CA SER A 303 -12.74 -10.89 -6.68
C SER A 303 -11.37 -11.23 -7.28
N ASP A 304 -10.96 -12.50 -7.15
CA ASP A 304 -9.70 -13.00 -7.72
C ASP A 304 -9.86 -13.47 -9.17
N PHE A 305 -11.11 -13.71 -9.59
CA PHE A 305 -11.48 -14.20 -10.92
C PHE A 305 -12.58 -13.32 -11.51
N TYR A 306 -12.63 -13.20 -12.84
CA TYR A 306 -13.62 -12.41 -13.54
C TYR A 306 -13.88 -12.93 -14.97
N VAL A 307 -14.96 -12.48 -15.60
CA VAL A 307 -15.20 -12.69 -17.03
C VAL A 307 -14.70 -11.45 -17.78
N PRO A 308 -13.71 -11.56 -18.69
CA PRO A 308 -13.29 -10.44 -19.52
C PRO A 308 -14.47 -9.85 -20.30
N TRP A 309 -14.61 -8.52 -20.29
CA TRP A 309 -15.78 -7.83 -20.84
C TRP A 309 -16.02 -8.11 -22.34
N ASN A 310 -14.95 -8.33 -23.10
CA ASN A 310 -15.00 -8.70 -24.52
C ASN A 310 -15.43 -10.16 -24.75
N LYS A 311 -15.33 -11.03 -23.74
CA LYS A 311 -15.77 -12.44 -23.77
C LYS A 311 -17.14 -12.64 -23.11
N MET A 312 -17.74 -11.58 -22.57
CA MET A 312 -19.00 -11.64 -21.85
C MET A 312 -20.19 -11.62 -22.82
N GLU A 313 -21.17 -12.48 -22.59
CA GLU A 313 -22.44 -12.49 -23.32
C GLU A 313 -23.17 -11.15 -23.14
N GLU A 314 -23.79 -10.65 -24.21
CA GLU A 314 -24.50 -9.37 -24.16
C GLU A 314 -25.77 -9.47 -23.29
N HIS A 315 -26.51 -10.58 -23.42
CA HIS A 315 -27.81 -10.78 -22.79
C HIS A 315 -27.79 -11.95 -21.81
N LYS A 316 -28.85 -12.02 -20.98
CA LYS A 316 -29.10 -13.10 -20.02
C LYS A 316 -28.81 -14.47 -20.63
N ILE A 317 -27.89 -15.22 -20.00
CA ILE A 317 -27.58 -16.60 -20.40
C ILE A 317 -28.85 -17.44 -20.22
N GLN A 318 -29.29 -18.11 -21.28
CA GLN A 318 -30.53 -18.89 -21.28
C GLN A 318 -30.33 -20.25 -20.61
N SER A 319 -31.34 -20.74 -19.90
CA SER A 319 -31.33 -22.09 -19.34
C SER A 319 -31.57 -23.10 -20.47
N GLY A 320 -30.53 -23.87 -20.81
CA GLY A 320 -30.60 -24.98 -21.78
C GLY A 320 -30.70 -26.35 -21.11
N VAL A 321 -30.50 -27.42 -21.91
CA VAL A 321 -30.41 -28.79 -21.40
C VAL A 321 -28.98 -29.04 -20.92
N GLY A 322 -28.80 -29.27 -19.61
CA GLY A 322 -27.50 -29.59 -19.00
C GLY A 322 -26.91 -28.47 -18.12
N PRO A 323 -25.74 -28.71 -17.50
CA PRO A 323 -25.10 -27.75 -16.60
C PRO A 323 -24.49 -26.56 -17.36
N LEU A 324 -24.45 -25.40 -16.71
CA LEU A 324 -23.72 -24.23 -17.22
C LEU A 324 -22.24 -24.34 -16.85
N ALA A 325 -21.36 -24.44 -17.84
CA ALA A 325 -19.92 -24.31 -17.67
C ALA A 325 -19.50 -22.85 -17.89
N MET A 326 -18.63 -22.34 -17.02
CA MET A 326 -18.13 -20.96 -17.10
C MET A 326 -16.62 -20.92 -16.95
N GLU A 327 -15.97 -20.21 -17.86
CA GLU A 327 -14.53 -19.94 -17.81
C GLU A 327 -14.30 -18.55 -17.21
N LEU A 328 -13.50 -18.48 -16.15
CA LEU A 328 -13.13 -17.23 -15.49
C LEU A 328 -11.63 -16.98 -15.67
N ALA A 329 -11.27 -15.77 -16.06
CA ALA A 329 -9.89 -15.30 -16.08
C ALA A 329 -9.46 -14.86 -14.68
N GLN A 330 -8.16 -14.92 -14.38
CA GLN A 330 -7.61 -14.35 -13.16
C GLN A 330 -7.58 -12.82 -13.25
N VAL A 331 -7.89 -12.14 -12.16
CA VAL A 331 -7.71 -10.69 -12.07
C VAL A 331 -6.21 -10.38 -12.01
N PRO A 332 -5.73 -9.41 -12.83
CA PRO A 332 -4.33 -8.99 -12.79
C PRO A 332 -3.89 -8.52 -11.41
N LYS A 333 -2.59 -8.61 -11.12
CA LYS A 333 -2.07 -8.27 -9.79
C LYS A 333 -1.95 -6.75 -9.61
N MET A 334 -3.03 -6.14 -9.14
CA MET A 334 -3.15 -4.68 -8.99
C MET A 334 -2.28 -4.08 -7.87
N LEU A 335 -1.99 -4.82 -6.79
CA LEU A 335 -1.23 -4.30 -5.65
C LEU A 335 0.24 -3.96 -6.01
N PRO A 336 0.99 -4.81 -6.72
CA PRO A 336 2.30 -4.44 -7.26
C PRO A 336 2.25 -3.18 -8.13
N ILE A 337 1.23 -3.02 -8.98
CA ILE A 337 1.10 -1.83 -9.84
C ILE A 337 0.81 -0.57 -9.02
N LEU A 338 -0.05 -0.67 -8.01
CA LEU A 338 -0.29 0.41 -7.05
C LEU A 338 1.03 0.89 -6.41
N ARG A 339 1.86 -0.06 -5.96
CA ARG A 339 3.13 0.18 -5.27
C ARG A 339 4.28 0.64 -6.16
N LYS A 340 4.28 0.28 -7.44
CA LYS A 340 5.38 0.63 -8.35
C LYS A 340 5.07 1.89 -9.17
N PHE A 341 3.82 2.07 -9.59
CA PHE A 341 3.48 3.05 -10.63
C PHE A 341 2.46 4.10 -10.18
N TRP A 342 1.35 3.68 -9.56
CA TRP A 342 0.25 4.59 -9.25
C TRP A 342 0.51 5.45 -8.01
N ALA A 343 0.98 4.87 -6.91
CA ALA A 343 1.23 5.59 -5.66
C ALA A 343 2.44 5.00 -4.89
N PRO A 344 3.66 5.09 -5.45
CA PRO A 344 4.82 4.35 -4.94
C PRO A 344 5.28 4.74 -3.54
N ASN A 345 5.08 6.00 -3.16
CA ASN A 345 5.47 6.50 -1.84
C ASN A 345 4.32 6.44 -0.82
N ALA A 346 3.12 5.96 -1.19
CA ALA A 346 1.99 5.92 -0.28
C ALA A 346 2.10 4.76 0.72
N PHE A 347 1.67 4.98 1.95
CA PHE A 347 1.65 3.94 2.98
C PHE A 347 0.55 2.91 2.69
N CYS A 348 0.90 1.79 2.05
CA CYS A 348 -0.08 0.76 1.71
C CYS A 348 -0.22 -0.35 2.78
N VAL A 349 -1.46 -0.62 3.16
CA VAL A 349 -1.92 -1.67 4.08
C VAL A 349 -2.91 -2.58 3.34
N SER A 350 -2.68 -3.89 3.34
CA SER A 350 -3.62 -4.87 2.77
C SER A 350 -4.13 -5.83 3.82
N PHE A 351 -5.15 -6.59 3.45
CA PHE A 351 -5.86 -7.49 4.35
C PHE A 351 -5.77 -8.93 3.84
N LYS A 352 -5.65 -9.86 4.77
CA LYS A 352 -5.85 -11.29 4.51
C LYS A 352 -6.84 -11.87 5.51
N LEU A 353 -7.70 -12.73 4.99
CA LEU A 353 -8.76 -13.41 5.72
C LEU A 353 -8.62 -14.90 5.45
N GLU A 354 -8.49 -15.68 6.50
CA GLU A 354 -8.47 -17.14 6.44
C GLU A 354 -9.19 -17.70 7.67
N THR A 355 -9.43 -19.00 7.68
CA THR A 355 -10.05 -19.72 8.80
C THR A 355 -9.02 -20.42 9.71
N ASP A 356 -7.77 -20.52 9.25
CA ASP A 356 -6.67 -21.17 9.96
C ASP A 356 -5.53 -20.16 10.16
N VAL A 357 -5.06 -20.03 11.40
CA VAL A 357 -4.08 -19.01 11.79
C VAL A 357 -2.69 -19.25 11.19
N GLU A 358 -2.25 -20.50 11.06
CA GLU A 358 -0.92 -20.77 10.49
C GLU A 358 -0.90 -20.48 8.99
N ILE A 359 -1.95 -20.89 8.28
CA ILE A 359 -2.13 -20.59 6.86
C ILE A 359 -2.25 -19.07 6.67
N LEU A 360 -2.98 -18.40 7.55
CA LEU A 360 -3.16 -16.96 7.53
C LEU A 360 -1.83 -16.20 7.60
N LEU A 361 -0.99 -16.52 8.59
CA LEU A 361 0.29 -15.83 8.77
C LEU A 361 1.25 -16.12 7.62
N LYS A 362 1.35 -17.37 7.16
CA LYS A 362 2.15 -17.74 5.99
C LYS A 362 1.72 -16.94 4.74
N LYS A 363 0.41 -16.86 4.47
CA LYS A 363 -0.13 -16.07 3.36
C LYS A 363 0.07 -14.56 3.54
N ALA A 364 -0.01 -14.05 4.77
CA ALA A 364 0.21 -12.64 5.07
C ALA A 364 1.67 -12.23 4.83
N HIS A 365 2.64 -13.03 5.31
CA HIS A 365 4.07 -12.84 5.01
C HIS A 365 4.36 -12.90 3.51
N ALA A 366 3.81 -13.90 2.82
CA ALA A 366 3.96 -14.02 1.37
C ALA A 366 3.39 -12.80 0.64
N ALA A 367 2.22 -12.30 1.04
CA ALA A 367 1.60 -11.11 0.46
C ALA A 367 2.38 -9.82 0.75
N LEU A 368 2.98 -9.70 1.94
CA LEU A 368 3.82 -8.57 2.33
C LEU A 368 5.02 -8.45 1.38
N ILE A 369 5.74 -9.56 1.18
CA ILE A 369 6.94 -9.59 0.33
C ILE A 369 6.56 -9.47 -1.15
N LYS A 370 5.61 -10.27 -1.62
CA LYS A 370 5.22 -10.32 -3.05
C LYS A 370 4.73 -8.97 -3.56
N ASN A 371 3.92 -8.27 -2.76
CA ASN A 371 3.30 -7.01 -3.18
C ASN A 371 4.02 -5.78 -2.59
N ASP A 372 5.19 -5.96 -1.98
CA ASP A 372 5.96 -4.88 -1.32
C ASP A 372 5.13 -4.07 -0.31
N MET A 373 4.19 -4.66 0.43
CA MET A 373 3.31 -3.89 1.34
C MET A 373 4.07 -3.36 2.56
N HIS A 374 3.59 -2.25 3.16
CA HIS A 374 4.14 -1.79 4.43
C HIS A 374 3.61 -2.61 5.60
N ALA A 375 2.32 -2.97 5.54
CA ALA A 375 1.67 -3.83 6.50
C ALA A 375 0.64 -4.74 5.82
N VAL A 376 0.48 -5.95 6.35
CA VAL A 376 -0.63 -6.86 6.02
C VAL A 376 -1.37 -7.19 7.30
N VAL A 377 -2.66 -6.88 7.35
CA VAL A 377 -3.52 -7.20 8.49
C VAL A 377 -4.13 -8.58 8.26
N ALA A 378 -3.69 -9.54 9.06
CA ALA A 378 -4.16 -10.91 9.11
C ALA A 378 -5.38 -11.01 10.05
N ASN A 379 -6.50 -11.45 9.49
CA ASN A 379 -7.76 -11.65 10.20
C ASN A 379 -8.16 -13.13 10.14
N GLU A 380 -8.29 -13.78 11.29
CA GLU A 380 -8.95 -15.07 11.36
C GLU A 380 -10.47 -14.87 11.35
N LEU A 381 -11.21 -15.57 10.49
CA LEU A 381 -12.64 -15.34 10.27
C LEU A 381 -13.46 -15.36 11.58
N ALA A 382 -13.17 -16.31 12.47
CA ALA A 382 -13.89 -16.50 13.73
C ALA A 382 -13.65 -15.36 14.73
N THR A 383 -12.42 -14.85 14.82
CA THR A 383 -12.01 -13.87 15.84
C THR A 383 -11.74 -12.48 15.28
N ARG A 384 -12.07 -12.21 14.01
CA ARG A 384 -11.72 -10.97 13.30
C ARG A 384 -12.26 -9.69 13.96
N LYS A 385 -13.28 -9.78 14.80
CA LYS A 385 -13.86 -8.63 15.53
C LYS A 385 -13.16 -8.38 16.87
N GLN A 386 -12.40 -9.37 17.37
CA GLN A 386 -11.77 -9.37 18.68
C GLN A 386 -10.26 -9.14 18.57
N LYS A 387 -9.61 -9.78 17.60
CA LYS A 387 -8.16 -9.69 17.40
C LYS A 387 -7.76 -9.78 15.93
N VAL A 388 -6.64 -9.15 15.63
CA VAL A 388 -5.98 -9.15 14.31
C VAL A 388 -4.46 -9.19 14.52
N VAL A 389 -3.71 -9.65 13.52
CA VAL A 389 -2.23 -9.59 13.54
C VAL A 389 -1.77 -8.66 12.43
N ILE A 390 -0.97 -7.66 12.76
CA ILE A 390 -0.33 -6.78 11.77
C ILE A 390 1.04 -7.37 11.45
N VAL A 391 1.20 -7.84 10.23
CA VAL A 391 2.46 -8.39 9.72
C VAL A 391 3.22 -7.29 8.99
N THR A 392 4.45 -7.01 9.42
CA THR A 392 5.35 -6.03 8.81
C THR A 392 6.74 -6.64 8.60
N ARG A 393 7.65 -5.91 7.94
CA ARG A 393 9.05 -6.34 7.81
C ARG A 393 9.80 -6.37 9.15
N ALA A 394 9.32 -5.61 10.15
CA ALA A 394 9.92 -5.59 11.48
C ALA A 394 9.45 -6.76 12.36
N GLY A 395 8.38 -7.46 11.95
CA GLY A 395 7.78 -8.56 12.69
C GLY A 395 6.26 -8.47 12.72
N GLU A 396 5.68 -9.28 13.60
CA GLU A 396 4.24 -9.39 13.82
C GLU A 396 3.82 -8.60 15.06
N THR A 397 2.71 -7.88 14.97
CA THR A 397 2.12 -7.15 16.10
C THR A 397 0.70 -7.66 16.30
N HIS A 398 0.46 -8.29 17.46
CA HIS A 398 -0.88 -8.74 17.84
C HIS A 398 -1.68 -7.55 18.35
N VAL A 399 -2.85 -7.33 17.75
CA VAL A 399 -3.76 -6.26 18.12
C VAL A 399 -5.06 -6.89 18.55
N GLU A 400 -5.42 -6.65 19.80
CA GLU A 400 -6.66 -7.13 20.39
C GLU A 400 -7.50 -5.94 20.85
N ARG A 401 -8.81 -6.16 20.88
CA ARG A 401 -9.77 -5.22 21.42
C ARG A 401 -9.48 -4.96 22.90
N THR A 402 -9.32 -3.69 23.26
CA THR A 402 -8.93 -3.22 24.59
C THR A 402 -10.08 -3.08 25.57
N ASP A 403 -11.30 -2.86 25.08
CA ASP A 403 -12.52 -2.62 25.88
C ASP A 403 -13.71 -3.35 25.24
N VAL A 404 -14.64 -3.86 26.06
CA VAL A 404 -15.89 -4.48 25.61
C VAL A 404 -16.82 -3.52 24.83
N HIS A 405 -16.60 -2.21 24.92
CA HIS A 405 -17.36 -1.19 24.20
C HIS A 405 -16.61 -0.62 22.99
N GLN A 406 -15.37 -1.02 22.75
CA GLN A 406 -14.56 -0.54 21.63
C GLN A 406 -14.42 -1.60 20.53
N ASP A 407 -14.29 -1.17 19.28
CA ASP A 407 -13.99 -2.07 18.16
C ASP A 407 -12.48 -2.38 18.12
N VAL A 408 -12.09 -3.54 17.57
CA VAL A 408 -10.66 -3.86 17.33
C VAL A 408 -10.01 -2.85 16.36
N GLU A 409 -10.82 -2.18 15.54
CA GLU A 409 -10.38 -1.11 14.64
C GLU A 409 -9.75 0.08 15.38
N ALA A 410 -10.09 0.34 16.65
CA ALA A 410 -9.51 1.45 17.39
C ALA A 410 -8.00 1.27 17.64
N PRO A 411 -7.53 0.20 18.32
CA PRO A 411 -6.10 -0.04 18.46
C PRO A 411 -5.43 -0.34 17.10
N LEU A 412 -6.11 -1.02 16.18
CA LEU A 412 -5.58 -1.28 14.83
C LEU A 412 -5.24 0.02 14.08
N VAL A 413 -6.18 0.96 14.01
CA VAL A 413 -5.97 2.24 13.32
C VAL A 413 -4.89 3.05 14.03
N SER A 414 -4.87 3.06 15.37
CA SER A 414 -3.80 3.71 16.14
C SER A 414 -2.42 3.18 15.74
N THR A 415 -2.24 1.86 15.77
CA THR A 415 -0.95 1.24 15.42
C THR A 415 -0.52 1.54 13.98
N LEU A 416 -1.46 1.54 13.02
CA LEU A 416 -1.14 1.87 11.63
C LEU A 416 -0.78 3.35 11.43
N ILE A 417 -1.39 4.25 12.20
CA ILE A 417 -1.04 5.68 12.20
C ILE A 417 0.37 5.89 12.74
N ASP A 418 0.76 5.18 13.81
CA ASP A 418 2.11 5.24 14.36
C ASP A 418 3.14 4.74 13.34
N GLN A 419 2.85 3.60 12.68
CA GLN A 419 3.71 3.07 11.62
C GLN A 419 3.85 4.02 10.43
N GLN A 420 2.75 4.65 9.97
CA GLN A 420 2.83 5.66 8.92
C GLN A 420 3.63 6.88 9.38
N THR A 421 3.50 7.29 10.65
CA THR A 421 4.25 8.43 11.21
C THR A 421 5.74 8.15 11.15
N SER A 422 6.19 6.98 11.61
CA SER A 422 7.60 6.57 11.48
C SER A 422 8.06 6.50 10.01
N TYR A 423 7.19 6.05 9.11
CA TYR A 423 7.48 6.03 7.67
C TYR A 423 7.67 7.44 7.10
N ILE A 424 6.86 8.42 7.51
CA ILE A 424 7.01 9.83 7.12
C ILE A 424 8.32 10.41 7.70
N GLU A 425 8.63 10.15 8.97
CA GLU A 425 9.80 10.72 9.64
C GLU A 425 11.13 10.17 9.10
N SER A 426 11.16 8.90 8.67
CA SER A 426 12.34 8.28 8.08
C SER A 426 12.82 8.92 6.75
N SER A 427 12.04 9.80 6.12
CA SER A 427 12.50 10.60 4.96
C SER A 427 13.20 11.90 5.35
N SER A 428 12.84 12.50 6.49
CA SER A 428 13.28 13.84 6.87
C SER A 428 14.76 13.90 7.27
N SER A 429 15.45 12.76 7.35
CA SER A 429 16.88 12.65 7.64
C SER A 429 17.79 12.77 6.40
N VAL A 430 17.24 13.03 5.20
CA VAL A 430 18.03 13.31 4.00
C VAL A 430 17.98 14.82 3.71
N SER A 431 19.05 15.53 4.06
CA SER A 431 19.22 16.97 3.78
C SER A 431 19.33 17.22 2.27
N ILE A 432 18.39 17.97 1.70
CA ILE A 432 18.42 18.44 0.31
C ILE A 432 19.29 19.70 0.22
N ASP A 433 20.17 19.76 -0.79
CA ASP A 433 21.03 20.91 -1.08
C ASP A 433 20.19 22.13 -1.52
N PRO A 434 20.35 23.32 -0.90
CA PRO A 434 19.57 24.53 -1.20
C PRO A 434 19.66 25.03 -2.65
N SER A 435 20.61 24.52 -3.46
CA SER A 435 20.81 24.97 -4.84
C SER A 435 19.72 24.51 -5.82
N GLU A 436 18.96 23.44 -5.53
CA GLU A 436 17.93 22.93 -6.45
C GLU A 436 16.59 23.72 -6.40
N ILE A 437 16.28 24.35 -5.27
CA ILE A 437 15.02 25.10 -5.04
C ILE A 437 14.90 26.35 -5.94
N THR A 438 16.04 26.91 -6.35
CA THR A 438 16.08 28.15 -7.15
C THR A 438 15.67 27.95 -8.61
N SER A 439 15.68 26.70 -9.09
CA SER A 439 15.34 26.36 -10.49
C SER A 439 13.84 26.20 -10.74
N LEU A 440 13.10 25.68 -9.75
CA LEU A 440 11.66 25.39 -9.83
C LEU A 440 10.77 26.63 -9.64
N SER A 441 11.24 27.62 -8.89
CA SER A 441 10.49 28.86 -8.64
C SER A 441 10.37 29.74 -9.90
N ARG A 442 11.32 29.65 -10.84
CA ARG A 442 11.33 30.46 -12.07
C ARG A 442 10.40 29.94 -13.18
N SER A 443 10.04 28.66 -13.18
CA SER A 443 9.16 28.09 -14.22
C SER A 443 7.67 28.32 -13.94
N LEU A 444 7.28 28.54 -12.67
CA LEU A 444 5.87 28.64 -12.26
C LEU A 444 5.32 30.07 -12.27
N SER A 445 6.17 31.09 -12.46
CA SER A 445 5.75 32.50 -12.49
C SER A 445 5.16 32.95 -13.84
N ARG A 446 5.13 32.08 -14.87
CA ARG A 446 4.71 32.46 -16.24
C ARG A 446 3.25 32.17 -16.58
N ASP A 447 2.50 31.43 -15.75
CA ASP A 447 1.13 30.97 -16.09
C ASP A 447 0.00 31.51 -15.21
N ALA A 448 0.26 32.50 -14.35
CA ALA A 448 -0.76 33.05 -13.46
C ALA A 448 -1.43 34.31 -14.03
N SER A 449 -2.38 34.14 -14.95
CA SER A 449 -3.29 35.23 -15.35
C SER A 449 -4.67 34.74 -15.81
N LEU A 450 -5.46 34.14 -14.92
CA LEU A 450 -6.91 33.97 -15.11
C LEU A 450 -7.69 34.26 -13.81
N LYS A 451 -8.67 35.16 -13.91
CA LYS A 451 -9.55 35.66 -12.83
C LYS A 451 -10.64 34.64 -12.44
N PRO A 452 -11.22 34.73 -11.22
CA PRO A 452 -12.17 33.74 -10.71
C PRO A 452 -13.58 33.95 -11.28
N LEU A 453 -14.25 32.86 -11.66
CA LEU A 453 -15.67 32.83 -12.00
C LEU A 453 -16.45 32.07 -10.92
N GLY A 454 -17.63 32.61 -10.62
CA GLY A 454 -18.41 32.39 -9.39
C GLY A 454 -18.95 30.99 -9.18
N GLY A 455 -19.21 30.69 -7.91
CA GLY A 455 -19.69 29.40 -7.43
C GLY A 455 -21.09 29.05 -7.92
N ARG A 456 -21.27 27.76 -8.21
CA ARG A 456 -22.56 27.09 -8.23
C ARG A 456 -22.46 25.81 -7.42
N GLN A 457 -23.27 25.73 -6.37
CA GLN A 457 -23.59 24.52 -5.64
C GLN A 457 -24.25 23.52 -6.60
N SER A 458 -23.70 22.31 -6.71
CA SER A 458 -24.42 21.16 -7.26
C SER A 458 -24.96 20.33 -6.11
N SER A 459 -26.29 20.33 -5.99
CA SER A 459 -27.06 19.49 -5.09
C SER A 459 -27.11 18.06 -5.64
N PHE A 460 -26.57 17.11 -4.89
CA PHE A 460 -26.86 15.69 -5.10
C PHE A 460 -28.18 15.37 -4.38
N LYS A 461 -29.14 14.81 -5.12
CA LYS A 461 -30.32 14.17 -4.56
C LYS A 461 -29.93 12.77 -4.08
N TRP A 462 -30.33 12.47 -2.85
CA TRP A 462 -30.13 11.21 -2.13
C TRP A 462 -30.79 10.03 -2.82
#